data_AF-A0A330MK03-F1
#
_entry.id   AF-A0A330MK03-F1
#
_cell.length_a   1.000
_cell.length_b   1.000
_cell.length_c   1.000
_cell.angle_alpha   90.00
_cell.angle_beta   90.00
_cell.angle_gamma   90.00
#
_symmetry.space_group_name_H-M   'P 1'
#
loop_
_entity.id
_entity.type
_entity.pdbx_description
1 polymer ?
#
loop_
_entity_poly.entity_id
_entity_poly.type
_entity_poly.pdbx_seq_one_letter_code
_entity_poly.pdbx_strand_id
1 'polypeptide(L)'
;MKNLIWLGLTILLMSSCNNKEKSETVPVNTEVTQMQRIVAVHDALMPKMSTIGELSGKIQASIDVENPDDEKVSVLNDLKAANADMMEWMKDFGKNFTFEEINKGAPLSEEKQELLKSYEKSVNQLQEQMNTAIENGNKLIE
;
A
#
# COMPACT_ATOMS: atom_id res chain seq x y z
N MET A 1 36.48 -34.46 -56.78
CA MET A 1 35.76 -33.38 -56.08
C MET A 1 35.04 -33.97 -54.89
N LYS A 2 35.25 -33.35 -53.72
CA LYS A 2 34.63 -33.57 -52.40
C LYS A 2 35.06 -34.81 -51.58
N ASN A 3 35.81 -34.45 -50.54
CA ASN A 3 36.39 -35.21 -49.43
C ASN A 3 35.31 -35.63 -48.41
N LEU A 4 35.56 -36.71 -47.66
CA LEU A 4 34.91 -36.97 -46.36
C LEU A 4 35.89 -37.80 -45.50
N ILE A 5 36.84 -37.16 -44.81
CA ILE A 5 36.83 -36.77 -43.37
C ILE A 5 36.61 -38.02 -42.47
N TRP A 6 37.68 -38.70 -42.04
CA TRP A 6 38.61 -38.47 -40.90
C TRP A 6 38.11 -39.01 -39.55
N LEU A 7 38.80 -40.08 -39.14
CA LEU A 7 38.80 -40.74 -37.84
C LEU A 7 39.71 -39.93 -36.90
N GLY A 8 39.30 -39.59 -35.67
CA GLY A 8 40.20 -38.85 -34.78
C GLY A 8 39.65 -38.54 -33.39
N LEU A 9 40.13 -39.32 -32.42
CA LEU A 9 39.90 -39.34 -30.98
C LEU A 9 40.47 -38.11 -30.23
N THR A 10 39.74 -37.65 -29.20
CA THR A 10 40.14 -36.89 -27.98
C THR A 10 40.92 -35.57 -28.08
N ILE A 11 40.48 -34.56 -27.32
CA ILE A 11 41.20 -34.02 -26.15
C ILE A 11 40.27 -33.12 -25.32
N LEU A 12 40.29 -33.39 -24.02
CA LEU A 12 39.71 -32.65 -22.92
C LEU A 12 40.47 -31.33 -22.70
N LEU A 13 39.77 -30.19 -22.63
CA LEU A 13 40.28 -29.01 -21.95
C LEU A 13 39.17 -28.39 -21.10
N MET A 14 39.34 -28.54 -19.79
CA MET A 14 38.67 -27.79 -18.75
C MET A 14 39.14 -26.34 -18.83
N SER A 15 38.22 -25.38 -18.86
CA SER A 15 38.51 -23.99 -18.51
C SER A 15 37.50 -23.50 -17.49
N SER A 16 38.00 -23.46 -16.26
CA SER A 16 37.43 -22.78 -15.10
C SER A 16 37.29 -21.29 -15.41
N CYS A 17 36.05 -20.81 -15.49
CA CYS A 17 35.75 -19.39 -15.36
C CYS A 17 35.21 -19.13 -13.95
N ASN A 18 36.14 -18.74 -13.08
CA ASN A 18 35.90 -18.05 -11.83
C ASN A 18 35.37 -16.65 -12.15
N ASN A 19 34.06 -16.43 -12.06
CA ASN A 19 33.53 -15.08 -11.87
C ASN A 19 32.59 -15.07 -10.67
N LYS A 20 33.15 -14.58 -9.55
CA LYS A 20 32.43 -14.22 -8.34
C LYS A 20 31.55 -13.02 -8.65
N GLU A 21 30.30 -13.25 -9.01
CA GLU A 21 29.25 -12.31 -8.63
C GLU A 21 28.51 -12.92 -7.44
N LYS A 22 28.87 -12.40 -6.27
CA LYS A 22 28.10 -12.51 -5.05
C LYS A 22 26.77 -11.81 -5.32
N SER A 23 25.84 -12.49 -6.00
CA SER A 23 24.44 -12.17 -5.86
C SER A 23 24.12 -12.46 -4.40
N GLU A 24 24.07 -11.40 -3.60
CA GLU A 24 23.45 -11.44 -2.29
C GLU A 24 22.00 -11.79 -2.54
N THR A 25 21.72 -13.10 -2.59
CA THR A 25 20.39 -13.64 -2.35
C THR A 25 20.04 -13.21 -0.94
N VAL A 26 19.42 -12.03 -0.83
CA VAL A 26 18.64 -11.66 0.36
C VAL A 26 17.69 -12.84 0.57
N PRO A 27 17.72 -13.50 1.74
CA PRO A 27 16.79 -14.58 2.01
C PRO A 27 15.39 -14.00 1.83
N VAL A 28 14.62 -14.58 0.90
CA VAL A 28 13.19 -14.32 0.80
C VAL A 28 12.59 -14.89 2.07
N ASN A 29 12.59 -14.08 3.13
CA ASN A 29 11.78 -14.33 4.30
C ASN A 29 10.34 -14.24 3.80
N THR A 30 9.69 -15.39 3.70
CA THR A 30 8.28 -15.56 3.34
C THR A 30 7.32 -15.01 4.41
N GLU A 31 7.80 -14.28 5.40
CA GLU A 31 6.99 -13.63 6.42
C GLU A 31 6.73 -12.17 6.06
N VAL A 32 5.45 -11.79 6.02
CA VAL A 32 5.00 -10.43 5.76
C VAL A 32 5.41 -9.54 6.92
N THR A 33 6.25 -8.53 6.64
CA THR A 33 6.73 -7.58 7.66
C THR A 33 5.59 -6.67 8.13
N GLN A 34 5.75 -6.05 9.30
CA GLN A 34 4.79 -5.05 9.80
C GLN A 34 4.59 -3.89 8.82
N MET A 35 5.69 -3.38 8.24
CA MET A 35 5.64 -2.34 7.21
C MET A 35 4.78 -2.76 6.03
N GLN A 36 4.98 -3.98 5.52
CA GLN A 36 4.20 -4.51 4.40
C GLN A 36 2.71 -4.64 4.74
N ARG A 37 2.35 -5.03 5.97
CA ARG A 37 0.94 -5.09 6.39
C ARG A 37 0.30 -3.71 6.40
N ILE A 38 0.99 -2.71 6.94
CA ILE A 38 0.50 -1.33 6.97
C ILE A 38 0.26 -0.81 5.56
N VAL A 39 1.24 -0.99 4.67
CA VAL A 39 1.14 -0.56 3.26
C VAL A 39 0.00 -1.29 2.55
N ALA A 40 -0.19 -2.60 2.81
CA ALA A 40 -1.30 -3.35 2.24
C ALA A 40 -2.68 -2.81 2.68
N VAL A 41 -2.82 -2.40 3.95
CA VAL A 41 -4.05 -1.75 4.42
C VAL A 41 -4.20 -0.39 3.72
N HIS A 42 -3.16 0.45 3.70
CA HIS A 42 -3.17 1.74 2.99
C HIS A 42 -3.63 1.58 1.54
N ASP A 43 -3.04 0.66 0.77
CA ASP A 43 -3.36 0.46 -0.64
C ASP A 43 -4.81 0.00 -0.83
N ALA A 44 -5.33 -0.82 0.10
CA ALA A 44 -6.73 -1.22 0.10
C ALA A 44 -7.70 -0.08 0.44
N LEU A 45 -7.24 0.98 1.13
CA LEU A 45 -8.01 2.18 1.41
C LEU A 45 -7.98 3.19 0.25
N MET A 46 -6.97 3.17 -0.62
CA MET A 46 -6.86 4.13 -1.71
C MET A 46 -8.09 4.19 -2.65
N PRO A 47 -8.67 3.06 -3.10
CA PRO A 47 -9.90 3.11 -3.91
C PRO A 47 -11.09 3.68 -3.16
N LYS A 48 -11.16 3.50 -1.82
CA LYS A 48 -12.27 3.97 -0.99
C LYS A 48 -12.34 5.50 -0.91
N MET A 49 -11.20 6.19 -1.06
CA MET A 49 -11.17 7.66 -1.19
C MET A 49 -12.03 8.14 -2.36
N SER A 50 -11.97 7.45 -3.50
CA SER A 50 -12.81 7.77 -4.66
C SER A 50 -14.29 7.53 -4.37
N THR A 51 -14.61 6.39 -3.73
CA THR A 51 -15.99 6.08 -3.30
C THR A 51 -16.55 7.16 -2.36
N ILE A 52 -15.75 7.58 -1.37
CA ILE A 52 -16.12 8.64 -0.44
C ILE A 52 -16.39 9.96 -1.17
N GLY A 53 -15.53 10.32 -2.13
CA GLY A 53 -15.72 11.53 -2.94
C GLY A 53 -17.03 11.50 -3.76
N GLU A 54 -17.35 10.35 -4.37
CA GLU A 54 -18.60 10.16 -5.11
C GLU A 54 -19.84 10.27 -4.21
N LEU A 55 -19.84 9.56 -3.08
CA LEU A 55 -20.92 9.61 -2.09
C LEU A 55 -21.13 11.02 -1.55
N SER A 56 -20.04 11.70 -1.20
CA SER A 56 -20.07 13.07 -0.71
C SER A 56 -20.73 14.00 -1.73
N GLY A 57 -20.39 13.86 -3.02
CA GLY A 57 -20.98 14.66 -4.09
C GLY A 57 -22.48 14.41 -4.26
N LYS A 58 -22.90 13.14 -4.24
CA LYS A 58 -24.32 12.75 -4.34
C LYS A 58 -25.14 13.26 -3.16
N ILE A 59 -24.67 13.05 -1.93
CA ILE A 59 -25.36 13.50 -0.71
C ILE A 59 -25.44 15.01 -0.69
N GLN A 60 -24.33 15.72 -0.93
CA GLN A 60 -24.30 17.18 -0.97
C GLN A 60 -25.29 17.78 -1.98
N ALA A 61 -25.43 17.16 -3.17
CA ALA A 61 -26.39 17.59 -4.19
C ALA A 61 -27.86 17.33 -3.80
N SER A 62 -28.11 16.44 -2.85
CA SER A 62 -29.46 16.08 -2.37
C SER A 62 -29.91 16.86 -1.14
N ILE A 63 -29.06 17.72 -0.58
CA ILE A 63 -29.37 18.55 0.59
C ILE A 63 -30.11 19.81 0.13
N ASP A 64 -31.28 20.05 0.71
CA ASP A 64 -31.99 21.32 0.61
C ASP A 64 -31.24 22.39 1.41
N VAL A 65 -30.87 23.49 0.77
CA VAL A 65 -30.14 24.60 1.39
C VAL A 65 -31.03 25.50 2.26
N GLU A 66 -32.34 25.51 2.04
CA GLU A 66 -33.28 26.27 2.87
C GLU A 66 -33.70 25.49 4.12
N ASN A 67 -33.73 24.16 4.04
CA ASN A 67 -34.06 23.28 5.15
C ASN A 67 -33.19 22.00 5.12
N PRO A 68 -31.93 22.08 5.56
CA PRO A 68 -31.01 20.95 5.50
C PRO A 68 -31.45 19.81 6.42
N ASP A 69 -31.31 18.59 5.91
CA ASP A 69 -31.48 17.35 6.68
C ASP A 69 -30.21 17.10 7.51
N ASP A 70 -30.36 17.16 8.85
CA ASP A 70 -29.26 17.00 9.80
C ASP A 70 -28.53 15.66 9.65
N GLU A 71 -29.25 14.58 9.30
CA GLU A 71 -28.64 13.26 9.11
C GLU A 71 -27.74 13.27 7.87
N LYS A 72 -28.23 13.83 6.75
CA LYS A 72 -27.42 13.98 5.54
C LYS A 72 -26.21 14.87 5.75
N VAL A 73 -26.34 15.95 6.50
CA VAL A 73 -25.24 16.85 6.83
C VAL A 73 -24.20 16.12 7.68
N SER A 74 -24.63 15.35 8.68
CA SER A 74 -23.73 14.56 9.53
C SER A 74 -22.95 13.53 8.72
N VAL A 75 -23.63 12.70 7.93
CA VAL A 75 -22.96 11.65 7.13
C VAL A 75 -22.01 12.25 6.09
N LEU A 76 -22.38 13.39 5.49
CA LEU A 76 -21.50 14.12 4.58
C LEU A 76 -20.22 14.61 5.27
N ASN A 77 -20.33 15.08 6.51
CA ASN A 77 -19.17 15.51 7.29
C ASN A 77 -18.27 14.33 7.66
N ASP A 78 -18.85 13.18 8.04
CA ASP A 78 -18.10 11.97 8.36
C ASP A 78 -17.31 11.45 7.15
N LEU A 79 -17.93 11.46 5.96
CA LEU A 79 -17.27 11.13 4.69
C LEU A 79 -16.09 12.07 4.41
N LYS A 80 -16.28 13.39 4.54
CA LYS A 80 -15.22 14.38 4.33
C LYS A 80 -14.08 14.23 5.35
N ALA A 81 -14.42 13.98 6.61
CA ALA A 81 -13.45 13.76 7.68
C ALA A 81 -12.61 12.50 7.41
N ALA A 82 -13.24 11.37 7.10
CA ALA A 82 -12.53 10.13 6.79
C ALA A 82 -11.54 10.29 5.61
N ASN A 83 -11.93 11.05 4.58
CA ASN A 83 -11.04 11.37 3.46
C ASN A 83 -9.87 12.27 3.90
N ALA A 84 -10.14 13.30 4.71
CA ALA A 84 -9.11 14.20 5.21
C ALA A 84 -8.10 13.48 6.12
N ASP A 85 -8.59 12.63 7.02
CA ASP A 85 -7.76 11.89 7.96
C ASP A 85 -6.81 10.91 7.25
N MET A 86 -7.25 10.24 6.20
CA MET A 86 -6.38 9.40 5.37
C MET A 86 -5.29 10.22 4.66
N MET A 87 -5.62 11.42 4.17
CA MET A 87 -4.62 12.32 3.55
C MET A 87 -3.59 12.83 4.55
N GLU A 88 -4.03 13.18 5.76
CA GLU A 88 -3.15 13.59 6.84
C GLU A 88 -2.25 12.44 7.28
N TRP A 89 -2.82 11.24 7.43
CA TRP A 89 -2.08 10.04 7.78
C TRP A 89 -1.00 9.71 6.75
N MET A 90 -1.31 9.75 5.45
CA MET A 90 -0.32 9.51 4.38
C MET A 90 0.84 10.50 4.44
N LYS A 91 0.51 11.78 4.64
CA LYS A 91 1.51 12.85 4.76
C LYS A 91 2.40 12.65 5.98
N ASP A 92 1.82 12.29 7.11
CA ASP A 92 2.55 12.07 8.34
C ASP A 92 3.42 10.81 8.29
N PHE A 93 2.87 9.71 7.77
CA PHE A 93 3.60 8.46 7.55
C PHE A 93 4.82 8.68 6.63
N GLY A 94 4.64 9.36 5.50
CA GLY A 94 5.72 9.67 4.56
C GLY A 94 6.78 10.66 5.07
N LYS A 95 6.52 11.40 6.15
CA LYS A 95 7.54 12.20 6.84
C LYS A 95 8.40 11.36 7.77
N ASN A 96 7.82 10.32 8.37
CA ASN A 96 8.48 9.52 9.40
C ASN A 96 9.24 8.32 8.82
N PHE A 97 8.85 7.83 7.65
CA PHE A 97 9.52 6.72 6.97
C PHE A 97 10.02 7.10 5.58
N THR A 98 11.22 6.64 5.22
CA THR A 98 11.83 6.91 3.91
C THR A 98 11.29 5.95 2.85
N PHE A 99 11.52 6.28 1.58
CA PHE A 99 11.16 5.40 0.47
C PHE A 99 11.82 4.03 0.59
N GLU A 100 13.09 3.97 0.99
CA GLU A 100 13.85 2.74 1.22
C GLU A 100 13.25 1.88 2.32
N GLU A 101 12.83 2.50 3.43
CA GLU A 101 12.22 1.81 4.57
C GLU A 101 10.85 1.23 4.19
N ILE A 102 10.03 2.01 3.47
CA ILE A 102 8.67 1.60 3.06
C ILE A 102 8.72 0.53 1.96
N ASN A 103 9.53 0.73 0.92
CA ASN A 103 9.41 -0.04 -0.32
C ASN A 103 10.51 -1.09 -0.52
N LYS A 104 11.68 -0.91 0.10
CA LYS A 104 12.84 -1.80 -0.11
C LYS A 104 13.17 -2.64 1.13
N GLY A 105 12.44 -2.45 2.23
CA GLY A 105 12.67 -3.19 3.47
C GLY A 105 13.98 -2.81 4.16
N ALA A 106 14.41 -1.55 4.04
CA ALA A 106 15.55 -1.06 4.81
C ALA A 106 15.29 -1.21 6.32
N PRO A 107 16.32 -1.53 7.13
CA PRO A 107 16.16 -1.74 8.56
C PRO A 107 15.71 -0.44 9.26
N LEU A 108 14.81 -0.57 10.22
CA LEU A 108 14.33 0.51 11.06
C LEU A 108 15.10 0.59 12.37
N SER A 109 15.33 1.81 12.87
CA SER A 109 15.78 2.02 14.25
C SER A 109 14.73 1.53 15.25
N GLU A 110 15.13 1.26 16.49
CA GLU A 110 14.22 0.83 17.57
C GLU A 110 13.06 1.84 17.77
N GLU A 111 13.36 3.14 17.76
CA GLU A 111 12.36 4.21 17.84
C GLU A 111 11.34 4.12 16.70
N LYS A 112 11.80 3.91 15.46
CA LYS A 112 10.92 3.76 14.30
C LYS A 112 10.09 2.48 14.35
N GLN A 113 10.60 1.41 14.94
CA GLN A 113 9.84 0.17 15.12
C GLN A 113 8.68 0.37 16.11
N GLU A 114 8.90 1.08 17.22
CA GLU A 114 7.82 1.43 18.15
C GLU A 114 6.80 2.39 17.51
N LEU A 115 7.28 3.37 16.75
CA LEU A 115 6.43 4.28 15.98
C LEU A 115 5.57 3.51 14.96
N LEU A 116 6.15 2.51 14.28
CA LEU A 116 5.45 1.69 13.29
C LEU A 116 4.27 0.91 13.89
N LYS A 117 4.37 0.46 15.15
CA LYS A 117 3.23 -0.16 15.88
C LYS A 117 2.07 0.82 16.05
N SER A 118 2.38 2.09 16.31
CA SER A 118 1.34 3.13 16.43
C SER A 118 0.67 3.41 15.09
N TYR A 119 1.42 3.40 13.98
CA TYR A 119 0.86 3.50 12.63
C TYR A 119 0.05 2.28 12.21
N GLU A 120 0.43 1.07 12.62
CA GLU A 120 -0.39 -0.14 12.38
C GLU A 120 -1.74 -0.03 13.09
N LYS A 121 -1.76 0.49 14.31
CA LYS A 121 -3.02 0.74 15.01
C LYS A 121 -3.85 1.81 14.28
N SER A 122 -3.26 2.95 13.93
CA SER A 122 -4.01 4.06 13.36
C SER A 122 -4.52 3.79 11.95
N VAL A 123 -3.79 3.03 11.12
CA VAL A 123 -4.27 2.67 9.77
C VAL A 123 -5.47 1.71 9.83
N ASN A 124 -5.52 0.84 10.83
CA ASN A 124 -6.69 -0.03 11.07
C ASN A 124 -7.90 0.77 11.57
N GLN A 125 -7.67 1.79 12.41
CA GLN A 125 -8.74 2.72 12.83
C GLN A 125 -9.27 3.53 11.64
N LEU A 126 -8.39 4.00 10.75
CA LEU A 126 -8.80 4.65 9.49
C LEU A 126 -9.62 3.72 8.61
N GLN A 127 -9.23 2.45 8.51
CA GLN A 127 -10.00 1.46 7.77
C GLN A 127 -11.43 1.34 8.30
N GLU A 128 -11.60 1.23 9.62
CA GLU A 128 -12.91 1.17 10.27
C GLU A 128 -13.73 2.45 10.01
N GLN A 129 -13.11 3.62 10.20
CA GLN A 129 -13.75 4.92 9.98
C GLN A 129 -14.22 5.09 8.53
N MET A 130 -13.36 4.81 7.55
CA MET A 130 -13.69 4.92 6.14
C MET A 130 -14.80 3.95 5.73
N ASN A 131 -14.74 2.70 6.21
CA ASN A 131 -15.79 1.71 5.93
C ASN A 131 -17.14 2.13 6.52
N THR A 132 -17.14 2.61 7.76
CA THR A 132 -18.36 3.09 8.45
C THR A 132 -18.97 4.30 7.75
N ALA A 133 -18.13 5.28 7.37
CA ALA A 133 -18.60 6.46 6.64
C ALA A 133 -19.22 6.09 5.28
N ILE A 134 -18.59 5.16 4.55
CA ILE A 134 -19.13 4.64 3.29
C ILE A 134 -20.46 3.91 3.51
N GLU A 135 -20.55 3.05 4.51
CA GLU A 135 -21.78 2.31 4.82
C GLU A 135 -22.95 3.27 5.13
N ASN A 136 -22.70 4.29 5.96
CA ASN A 136 -23.71 5.29 6.28
C ASN A 136 -24.07 6.15 5.06
N GLY A 137 -23.08 6.49 4.23
CA GLY A 137 -23.31 7.20 2.97
C GLY A 137 -24.21 6.42 2.00
N ASN A 138 -23.99 5.11 1.87
CA ASN A 138 -24.81 4.25 1.02
C ASN A 138 -26.27 4.19 1.50
N LYS A 139 -26.51 4.09 2.82
CA LYS A 139 -27.87 4.06 3.39
C LYS A 139 -28.72 5.28 3.03
N LEU A 140 -28.10 6.41 2.70
CA LEU A 140 -28.81 7.65 2.32
C LEU A 140 -29.12 7.76 0.82
N ILE A 141 -28.54 6.90 -0.02
CA ILE A 141 -28.68 6.94 -1.48
C ILE A 141 -29.28 5.67 -2.10
N GLU A 142 -29.54 4.65 -1.29
CA GLU A 142 -30.37 3.49 -1.63
C GLU A 142 -31.85 3.87 -1.76
#